data_AF-A0A9Q3BEV9-F1
#
_entry.id   AF-A0A9Q3BEV9-F1
#
_cell.length_a   1.000
_cell.length_b   1.000
_cell.length_c   1.000
_cell.angle_alpha   90.00
_cell.angle_beta   90.00
_cell.angle_gamma   90.00
#
_symmetry.space_group_name_H-M   'P 1'
#
loop_
_entity.id
_entity.type
_entity.pdbx_description
1 polymer ?
#
loop_
_entity_poly.entity_id
_entity_poly.type
_entity_poly.pdbx_seq_one_letter_code
_entity_poly.pdbx_strand_id
1 'polypeptide(L)'
;MIKSQRYINPHRRYPSHYMYKMSDLQKLSSGKSQQLCRTTLESFEKLVAQIQADKTPQNSSQNKQHNPAIQLAVALLRLGSNGNGADLGKIGMLFRISHGAIVLYNQRVIQILMKLKRKVIVWPTIEQQTELSQVM
;
A
#
# COMPACT_ATOMS: atom_id res chain seq x y z
N MET A 1 -21.61 -7.37 34.98
CA MET A 1 -21.76 -6.23 34.04
C MET A 1 -20.50 -6.15 33.18
N ILE A 2 -20.52 -6.67 31.95
CA ILE A 2 -19.36 -6.63 31.03
C ILE A 2 -19.31 -5.21 30.43
N LYS A 3 -18.21 -4.48 30.62
CA LYS A 3 -18.04 -3.13 30.05
C LYS A 3 -18.15 -3.21 28.52
N SER A 4 -19.07 -2.45 27.94
CA SER A 4 -19.33 -2.33 26.49
C SER A 4 -18.23 -1.58 25.71
N GLN A 5 -17.09 -1.28 26.35
CA GLN A 5 -15.98 -0.57 25.73
C GLN A 5 -15.00 -1.57 25.11
N ARG A 6 -14.96 -1.58 23.77
CA ARG A 6 -14.05 -2.42 22.96
C ARG A 6 -12.57 -2.11 23.21
N TYR A 7 -12.23 -0.95 23.76
CA TYR A 7 -10.85 -0.52 23.97
C TYR A 7 -10.64 -0.02 25.40
N ILE A 8 -9.49 -0.40 25.98
CA ILE A 8 -9.04 0.00 27.33
C ILE A 8 -8.79 1.52 27.40
N ASN A 9 -8.31 2.11 26.29
CA ASN A 9 -8.09 3.55 26.15
C ASN A 9 -9.02 4.15 25.09
N PRO A 10 -9.48 5.41 25.26
CA PRO A 10 -10.28 6.08 24.25
C PRO A 10 -9.48 6.26 22.96
N HIS A 11 -10.08 5.89 21.83
CA HIS A 11 -9.46 6.08 20.52
C HIS A 11 -9.36 7.59 20.23
N ARG A 12 -8.16 8.17 20.32
CA ARG A 12 -7.92 9.54 19.87
C ARG A 12 -7.89 9.59 18.34
N ARG A 13 -8.66 10.49 17.75
CA ARG A 13 -8.55 10.83 16.32
C ARG A 13 -7.52 11.94 16.20
N TYR A 14 -6.40 11.67 15.53
CA TYR A 14 -5.44 12.72 15.20
C TYR A 14 -5.95 13.50 13.98
N PRO A 15 -5.75 14.84 13.91
CA PRO A 15 -6.17 15.63 12.76
C PRO A 15 -5.59 15.05 11.45
N SER A 16 -6.44 14.87 10.44
CA SER A 16 -6.11 14.19 9.18
C SER A 16 -5.36 15.10 8.21
N HIS A 17 -4.13 15.50 8.54
CA HIS A 17 -3.22 16.06 7.55
C HIS A 17 -2.09 15.05 7.31
N TYR A 18 -2.18 14.31 6.21
CA TYR A 18 -1.12 13.39 5.77
C TYR A 18 0.20 14.15 5.68
N MET A 19 1.28 13.57 6.20
CA MET A 19 2.61 14.15 6.03
C MET A 19 3.06 14.09 4.55
N TYR A 20 2.47 13.17 3.78
CA TYR A 20 2.58 13.10 2.32
C TYR A 20 1.19 13.14 1.69
N LYS A 21 0.84 14.22 0.98
CA LYS A 21 -0.25 14.20 0.01
C LYS A 21 0.23 13.44 -1.25
N MET A 22 -0.72 12.92 -2.03
CA MET A 22 -0.37 12.30 -3.33
C MET A 22 0.37 13.30 -4.25
N SER A 23 0.01 14.58 -4.19
CA SER A 23 0.73 15.65 -4.88
C SER A 23 2.20 15.76 -4.45
N ASP A 24 2.53 15.36 -3.23
CA ASP A 24 3.89 15.41 -2.71
C ASP A 24 4.68 14.20 -3.21
N LEU A 25 4.03 13.05 -3.42
CA LEU A 25 4.63 11.88 -4.08
C LEU A 25 4.97 12.15 -5.55
N GLN A 26 4.12 12.90 -6.26
CA GLN A 26 4.35 13.28 -7.66
C GLN A 26 5.49 14.30 -7.81
N LYS A 27 5.80 15.08 -6.76
CA LYS A 27 6.91 16.05 -6.74
C LYS A 27 8.26 15.43 -6.38
N LEU A 28 8.29 14.16 -5.97
CA LEU A 28 9.53 13.47 -5.65
C LEU A 28 10.31 13.14 -6.94
N SER A 29 11.62 13.37 -6.91
CA SER A 29 12.53 12.84 -7.93
C SER A 29 12.37 11.33 -8.06
N SER A 30 12.55 10.79 -9.27
CA SER A 30 12.38 9.36 -9.59
C SER A 30 13.06 8.43 -8.58
N GLY A 31 14.29 8.75 -8.15
CA GLY A 31 15.03 7.96 -7.16
C GLY A 31 14.38 7.97 -5.76
N LYS A 32 13.81 9.10 -5.33
CA LYS A 32 13.11 9.20 -4.04
C LYS A 32 11.75 8.50 -4.07
N SER A 33 11.04 8.58 -5.20
CA SER A 33 9.80 7.82 -5.43
C SER A 33 10.06 6.32 -5.40
N GLN A 34 11.15 5.85 -6.00
CA GLN A 34 11.58 4.45 -5.91
C GLN A 34 11.99 4.05 -4.50
N GLN A 35 12.70 4.91 -3.76
CA GLN A 35 13.05 4.60 -2.37
C GLN A 35 11.82 4.44 -1.48
N LEU A 36 10.82 5.31 -1.65
CA LEU A 36 9.61 5.31 -0.82
C LEU A 36 8.59 4.24 -1.23
N CYS A 37 8.31 4.14 -2.54
CA CYS A 37 7.29 3.24 -3.08
C CYS A 37 7.85 1.90 -3.57
N ARG A 38 9.18 1.72 -3.59
CA ARG A 38 9.86 0.52 -4.15
C ARG A 38 9.54 0.23 -5.62
N THR A 39 9.05 1.23 -6.35
CA THR A 39 8.65 1.12 -7.76
C THR A 39 8.84 2.45 -8.49
N THR A 40 8.85 2.42 -9.82
CA THR A 40 8.73 3.63 -10.64
C THR A 40 7.36 4.30 -10.44
N LEU A 41 7.30 5.61 -10.66
CA LEU A 41 6.06 6.39 -10.57
C LEU A 41 5.00 5.88 -11.57
N GLU A 42 5.41 5.54 -12.78
CA GLU A 42 4.51 5.01 -13.81
C GLU A 42 3.84 3.69 -13.38
N SER A 43 4.63 2.75 -12.85
CA SER A 43 4.09 1.49 -12.34
C SER A 43 3.21 1.72 -11.10
N PHE A 44 3.55 2.70 -10.26
CA PHE A 44 2.71 3.09 -9.13
C PHE A 44 1.34 3.58 -9.61
N GLU A 45 1.27 4.50 -10.56
CA GLU A 45 0.01 5.02 -11.10
C GLU A 45 -0.85 3.93 -11.75
N LYS A 46 -0.21 3.02 -12.51
CA LYS A 46 -0.88 1.82 -13.06
C LYS A 46 -1.51 0.96 -11.95
N LEU A 47 -0.80 0.72 -10.86
CA LEU A 47 -1.32 -0.03 -9.71
C LEU A 47 -2.43 0.71 -8.96
N VAL A 48 -2.34 2.04 -8.83
CA VAL A 48 -3.42 2.86 -8.26
C VAL A 48 -4.71 2.69 -9.07
N ALA A 49 -4.62 2.72 -10.40
CA ALA A 49 -5.77 2.50 -11.28
C ALA A 49 -6.40 1.10 -11.07
N GLN A 50 -5.58 0.06 -10.89
CA GLN A 50 -6.07 -1.30 -10.56
C GLN A 50 -6.82 -1.33 -9.21
N ILE A 51 -6.33 -0.58 -8.21
CA ILE A 51 -6.98 -0.52 -6.89
C ILE A 51 -8.30 0.26 -6.94
N GLN A 52 -8.34 1.32 -7.73
CA GLN A 52 -9.55 2.11 -7.94
C GLN A 52 -10.63 1.33 -8.70
N ALA A 53 -10.23 0.48 -9.65
CA ALA A 53 -11.15 -0.38 -10.40
C ALA A 53 -11.70 -1.55 -9.56
N ASP A 54 -10.99 -1.97 -8.50
CA ASP A 54 -11.42 -3.08 -7.65
C ASP A 54 -12.60 -2.68 -6.76
N LYS A 55 -13.76 -3.28 -7.04
CA LYS A 55 -15.04 -3.03 -6.33
C LYS A 55 -15.16 -3.78 -5.00
N THR A 56 -14.11 -4.45 -4.52
CA THR A 56 -14.18 -5.25 -3.29
C THR A 56 -14.49 -4.32 -2.10
N PRO A 57 -15.62 -4.52 -1.39
CA PRO A 57 -15.92 -3.72 -0.21
C PRO A 57 -14.91 -4.07 0.89
N GLN A 58 -14.22 -3.05 1.41
CA GLN A 58 -13.14 -3.23 2.39
C GLN A 58 -13.66 -3.45 3.82
N ASN A 59 -14.87 -2.95 4.12
CA ASN A 59 -15.62 -3.20 5.34
C ASN A 59 -17.10 -2.85 5.15
N SER A 60 -17.97 -3.31 6.06
CA SER A 60 -19.40 -3.00 6.07
C SER A 60 -19.72 -1.60 6.64
N SER A 61 -18.75 -0.70 6.71
CA SER A 61 -18.98 0.65 7.25
C SER A 61 -19.42 1.62 6.15
N GLN A 62 -20.25 2.60 6.51
CA GLN A 62 -20.69 3.67 5.60
C GLN A 62 -19.60 4.74 5.35
N ASN A 63 -18.40 4.56 5.90
CA ASN A 63 -17.33 5.54 5.74
C ASN A 63 -16.79 5.54 4.31
N LYS A 64 -16.52 6.72 3.77
CA LYS A 64 -15.83 6.86 2.49
C LYS A 64 -14.48 6.14 2.54
N GLN A 65 -14.23 5.29 1.56
CA GLN A 65 -12.92 4.64 1.43
C GLN A 65 -11.83 5.68 1.23
N HIS A 66 -10.67 5.39 1.79
CA HIS A 66 -9.52 6.27 1.71
C HIS A 66 -8.93 6.30 0.29
N ASN A 67 -8.20 7.35 -0.06
CA ASN A 67 -7.58 7.48 -1.39
C ASN A 67 -6.75 6.21 -1.75
N PRO A 68 -7.03 5.53 -2.88
CA PRO A 68 -6.31 4.33 -3.33
C PRO A 68 -4.80 4.47 -3.38
N ALA A 69 -4.29 5.66 -3.75
CA ALA A 69 -2.86 5.93 -3.80
C ALA A 69 -2.22 5.88 -2.41
N ILE A 70 -2.91 6.37 -1.39
CA ILE A 70 -2.42 6.29 -0.01
C ILE A 70 -2.42 4.84 0.47
N GLN A 71 -3.45 4.07 0.12
CA GLN A 71 -3.50 2.64 0.47
C GLN A 71 -2.32 1.88 -0.14
N LEU A 72 -2.01 2.14 -1.42
CA LEU A 72 -0.88 1.55 -2.12
C LEU A 72 0.46 1.98 -1.50
N ALA A 73 0.66 3.28 -1.26
CA ALA A 73 1.90 3.80 -0.67
C ALA A 73 2.17 3.19 0.71
N VAL A 74 1.16 3.08 1.56
CA VAL A 74 1.26 2.44 2.89
C VAL A 74 1.66 0.98 2.77
N ALA A 75 1.04 0.24 1.85
CA ALA A 75 1.34 -1.17 1.64
C ALA A 75 2.75 -1.40 1.09
N LEU A 76 3.15 -0.63 0.06
CA LEU A 76 4.48 -0.72 -0.54
C LEU A 76 5.59 -0.32 0.42
N LEU A 77 5.40 0.75 1.19
CA LEU A 77 6.35 1.14 2.22
C LEU A 77 6.55 0.03 3.24
N ARG A 78 5.45 -0.60 3.69
CA ARG A 78 5.51 -1.69 4.66
C ARG A 78 6.19 -2.93 4.10
N LEU A 79 5.82 -3.35 2.90
CA LEU A 79 6.42 -4.52 2.22
C LEU A 79 7.90 -4.30 1.88
N GLY A 80 8.30 -3.05 1.65
CA GLY A 80 9.67 -2.64 1.40
C GLY A 80 10.49 -2.31 2.65
N SER A 81 9.93 -2.50 3.85
CA SER A 81 10.60 -2.21 5.12
C SER A 81 10.84 -3.51 5.91
N ASN A 82 11.99 -3.61 6.58
CA ASN A 82 12.36 -4.78 7.37
C ASN A 82 12.39 -4.46 8.88
N GLY A 83 12.13 -5.48 9.71
CA GLY A 83 12.18 -5.38 11.17
C GLY A 83 11.34 -4.23 11.72
N ASN A 84 11.95 -3.39 12.56
CA ASN A 84 11.30 -2.22 13.17
C ASN A 84 10.87 -1.14 12.17
N GLY A 85 11.23 -1.24 10.88
CA GLY A 85 10.77 -0.35 9.82
C GLY A 85 9.36 -0.68 9.34
N ALA A 86 8.93 -1.95 9.43
CA ALA A 86 7.58 -2.39 9.07
C ALA A 86 6.56 -2.22 10.22
N ASP A 87 6.98 -1.59 11.31
CA ASP A 87 6.17 -1.36 12.49
C ASP A 87 4.92 -0.52 12.16
N LEU A 88 3.76 -1.02 12.63
CA LEU A 88 2.48 -0.38 12.38
C LEU A 88 2.37 0.98 13.08
N GLY A 89 3.06 1.16 14.22
CA GLY A 89 3.08 2.43 14.95
C GLY A 89 3.78 3.51 14.15
N LYS A 90 4.99 3.23 13.64
CA LYS A 90 5.74 4.16 12.79
C LYS A 90 4.99 4.53 11.52
N ILE A 91 4.43 3.54 10.83
CA ILE A 91 3.64 3.78 9.61
C ILE A 91 2.36 4.57 9.95
N GLY A 92 1.72 4.25 11.07
CA GLY A 92 0.53 4.97 11.57
C GLY A 92 0.81 6.41 11.91
N MET A 93 1.98 6.71 12.50
CA MET A 93 2.43 8.09 12.74
C MET A 93 2.72 8.82 11.43
N LEU A 94 3.42 8.17 10.47
CA LEU A 94 3.80 8.76 9.19
C LEU A 94 2.59 9.17 8.33
N PHE A 95 1.60 8.29 8.25
CA PHE A 95 0.40 8.51 7.45
C PHE A 95 -0.80 9.03 8.26
N ARG A 96 -0.67 9.15 9.59
CA ARG A 96 -1.72 9.55 10.54
C ARG A 96 -2.99 8.70 10.43
N ILE A 97 -2.81 7.39 10.27
CA ILE A 97 -3.87 6.39 10.15
C ILE A 97 -3.80 5.38 11.30
N SER A 98 -4.93 4.76 11.63
CA SER A 98 -4.98 3.74 12.67
C SER A 98 -4.31 2.43 12.23
N HIS A 99 -3.83 1.65 13.18
CA HIS A 99 -3.27 0.32 12.92
C HIS A 99 -4.23 -0.58 12.11
N GLY A 100 -5.52 -0.53 12.43
CA GLY A 100 -6.54 -1.28 11.69
C GLY A 100 -6.65 -0.86 10.22
N ALA A 101 -6.54 0.44 9.93
CA ALA A 101 -6.53 0.93 8.55
C ALA A 101 -5.31 0.41 7.78
N ILE A 102 -4.12 0.41 8.39
CA ILE A 102 -2.90 -0.12 7.77
C ILE A 102 -3.09 -1.60 7.39
N VAL A 103 -3.64 -2.41 8.29
CA VAL A 103 -3.89 -3.84 8.03
C VAL A 103 -4.88 -4.01 6.87
N LEU A 104 -5.99 -3.26 6.86
CA LEU A 104 -6.98 -3.32 5.78
C LEU A 104 -6.41 -2.87 4.42
N TYR A 105 -5.54 -1.87 4.40
CA TYR A 105 -4.89 -1.40 3.17
C TYR A 105 -3.93 -2.47 2.64
N ASN A 106 -3.10 -3.05 3.50
CA ASN A 106 -2.19 -4.12 3.13
C ASN A 106 -2.94 -5.33 2.56
N GLN A 107 -3.99 -5.80 3.25
CA GLN A 107 -4.78 -6.94 2.79
C GLN A 107 -5.38 -6.68 1.40
N ARG A 108 -6.01 -5.51 1.20
CA ARG A 108 -6.60 -5.15 -0.09
C ARG A 108 -5.55 -5.10 -1.21
N VAL A 109 -4.43 -4.42 -0.97
CA VAL A 109 -3.35 -4.29 -1.96
C VAL A 109 -2.80 -5.66 -2.33
N ILE A 110 -2.53 -6.53 -1.34
CA ILE A 110 -2.04 -7.89 -1.60
C ILE A 110 -3.06 -8.68 -2.42
N GLN A 111 -4.36 -8.62 -2.10
CA GLN A 111 -5.39 -9.31 -2.88
C GLN A 111 -5.42 -8.86 -4.34
N ILE A 112 -5.28 -7.56 -4.60
CA ILE A 112 -5.26 -7.01 -5.96
C ILE A 112 -3.99 -7.43 -6.70
N LEU A 113 -2.83 -7.37 -6.04
CA LEU A 113 -1.57 -7.86 -6.61
C LEU A 113 -1.65 -9.35 -6.95
N MET A 114 -2.31 -10.17 -6.12
CA MET A 114 -2.52 -11.59 -6.40
C MET A 114 -3.48 -11.83 -7.57
N LYS A 115 -4.53 -10.99 -7.73
CA LYS A 115 -5.40 -11.01 -8.93
C LYS A 115 -4.60 -10.64 -10.18
N LEU A 116 -3.72 -9.64 -10.08
CA LEU A 116 -2.89 -9.16 -11.18
C LEU A 116 -1.81 -10.17 -11.56
N LYS A 117 -1.17 -10.83 -10.57
CA LYS A 117 -0.12 -11.84 -10.76
C LYS A 117 -0.48 -12.86 -11.84
N ARG A 118 -1.70 -13.37 -11.84
CA ARG A 118 -2.18 -14.35 -12.82
C ARG A 118 -2.17 -13.86 -14.27
N LYS A 119 -2.19 -12.54 -14.48
CA LYS A 119 -2.19 -11.91 -15.80
C LYS A 119 -0.80 -11.47 -16.26
N VAL A 120 0.08 -11.11 -15.32
CA VAL A 120 1.35 -10.43 -15.63
C VAL A 120 2.58 -11.29 -15.37
N ILE A 121 2.49 -12.30 -14.50
CA ILE A 121 3.62 -13.20 -14.22
C ILE A 121 3.45 -14.44 -15.10
N VAL A 122 4.29 -14.52 -16.12
CA VAL A 122 4.44 -15.69 -16.98
C VAL A 122 5.83 -16.29 -16.76
N TRP A 123 5.95 -17.60 -16.88
CA TRP A 123 7.25 -18.23 -16.91
C TRP A 123 7.93 -17.90 -18.25
N PRO A 124 9.19 -17.41 -18.25
CA PRO A 124 9.87 -17.08 -19.49
C PRO A 124 10.06 -18.33 -20.36
N THR A 125 9.99 -18.16 -21.68
CA THR A 125 10.27 -19.25 -22.63
C THR A 125 11.76 -19.61 -22.63
N ILE A 126 12.15 -20.72 -23.26
CA ILE A 126 13.55 -21.14 -23.34
C ILE A 126 14.40 -20.07 -24.03
N GLU A 127 13.86 -19.44 -25.08
CA GLU A 127 14.51 -18.35 -25.81
C GLU A 127 14.72 -17.13 -24.89
N GLN A 128 13.68 -16.72 -24.16
CA GLN A 128 13.77 -15.61 -23.20
C GLN A 128 14.72 -15.90 -22.05
N GLN A 129 14.76 -17.14 -21.55
CA GLN A 129 15.72 -17.56 -20.54
C GLN A 129 17.16 -17.49 -21.06
N THR A 130 17.37 -17.88 -22.32
CA THR A 130 18.69 -17.82 -22.97
C THR A 130 19.13 -16.37 -23.15
N GLU A 131 18.25 -15.48 -23.60
CA GLU A 131 18.53 -14.04 -23.72
C GLU A 131 18.84 -13.41 -22.35
N LEU A 132 18.05 -13.70 -21.32
CA LEU A 132 18.30 -13.21 -19.95
C LEU A 132 19.65 -13.70 -19.39
N SER A 133 20.07 -14.92 -19.75
CA SER A 133 21.36 -15.47 -19.34
C SER A 133 22.57 -14.80 -20.01
N GLN A 134 22.38 -14.18 -21.17
CA GLN A 134 23.45 -13.51 -21.93
C GLN A 134 23.66 -12.06 -21.48
N VAL A 135 22.70 -11.46 -20.78
CA VAL A 135 22.78 -10.08 -20.26
C VAL A 135 23.45 -10.02 -18.87
N MET A 136 23.68 -11.17 -18.23
CA MET A 136 24.47 -11.31 -16.99
C MET A 136 25.93 -11.63 -17.30
#